data_AF-A0A963MGF0-F1
#
_entry.id   AF-A0A963MGF0-F1
#
_cell.length_a   1.000
_cell.length_b   1.000
_cell.length_c   1.000
_cell.angle_alpha   90.00
_cell.angle_beta   90.00
_cell.angle_gamma   90.00
#
_symmetry.space_group_name_H-M   'P 1'
#
loop_
_entity.id
_entity.type
_entity.pdbx_description
1 polymer ?
#
loop_
_entity_poly.entity_id
_entity_poly.type
_entity_poly.pdbx_seq_one_letter_code
_entity_poly.pdbx_strand_id
1 'polypeptide(L)'
;SPLSQYPTGAVMSLARRLSLLEQAALHGAGSIEDDYDNEIRYHPHTLGSLFGQSRTQRVLYLGTFSKVMFPGLRLAYLVVPEHLAEAFSIGNAELYREGRMIEQAALAEFIEGGI
;
A
#
# COMPACT_ATOMS: atom_id res chain seq x y z
N SER A 1 -3.29 -7.88 -4.31
CA SER A 1 -2.17 -7.18 -4.96
C SER A 1 -2.04 -7.55 -6.44
N PRO A 2 -1.60 -6.62 -7.32
CA PRO A 2 -1.11 -6.92 -8.67
C PRO A 2 0.12 -7.84 -8.69
N LEU A 3 0.86 -7.94 -7.59
CA LEU A 3 2.04 -8.80 -7.45
C LEU A 3 1.70 -10.19 -6.87
N SER A 4 0.52 -10.35 -6.29
CA SER A 4 0.00 -11.59 -5.70
C SER A 4 -1.49 -11.41 -5.49
N GLN A 5 -2.29 -11.91 -6.42
CA GLN A 5 -3.73 -11.80 -6.31
C GLN A 5 -4.20 -12.77 -5.22
N TYR A 6 -4.96 -12.29 -4.24
CA TYR A 6 -5.64 -13.15 -3.30
C TYR A 6 -7.05 -13.49 -3.80
N PRO A 7 -7.47 -14.77 -3.84
CA PRO A 7 -6.79 -15.97 -3.35
C PRO A 7 -5.97 -16.74 -4.42
N THR A 8 -5.95 -16.31 -5.67
CA THR A 8 -5.47 -17.12 -6.80
C THR A 8 -3.95 -17.23 -6.93
N GLY A 9 -3.19 -16.37 -6.26
CA GLY A 9 -1.75 -16.22 -6.41
C GLY A 9 -1.32 -15.59 -7.74
N ALA A 10 -2.25 -15.16 -8.60
CA ALA A 10 -1.92 -14.67 -9.93
C ALA A 10 -1.08 -13.38 -9.87
N VAL A 11 -0.05 -13.31 -10.70
CA VAL A 11 0.80 -12.12 -10.88
C VAL A 11 0.34 -11.35 -12.12
N MET A 12 -0.01 -10.09 -11.95
CA MET A 12 -0.41 -9.22 -13.05
C MET A 12 0.80 -8.84 -13.89
N SER A 13 0.75 -9.15 -15.19
CA SER A 13 1.81 -8.79 -16.15
C SER A 13 1.96 -7.26 -16.29
N LEU A 14 3.16 -6.81 -16.69
CA LEU A 14 3.44 -5.40 -16.94
C LEU A 14 2.43 -4.77 -17.93
N ALA A 15 2.16 -5.45 -19.05
CA ALA A 15 1.20 -4.98 -20.05
C ALA A 15 -0.20 -4.76 -19.46
N ARG A 16 -0.65 -5.66 -18.56
CA ARG A 16 -1.96 -5.52 -17.92
C ARG A 16 -2.00 -4.36 -16.93
N ARG A 17 -0.91 -4.11 -16.20
CA ARG A 17 -0.78 -2.95 -15.28
C ARG A 17 -0.86 -1.64 -16.04
N LEU A 18 -0.10 -1.50 -17.13
CA LEU A 18 -0.11 -0.31 -17.98
C LEU A 18 -1.49 -0.06 -18.58
N SER A 19 -2.13 -1.12 -19.11
CA SER A 19 -3.51 -1.04 -19.62
C SER A 19 -4.50 -0.59 -18.55
N LEU A 20 -4.39 -1.10 -17.32
CA LEU A 20 -5.25 -0.67 -16.21
C LEU A 20 -5.06 0.81 -15.86
N LEU A 21 -3.82 1.28 -15.80
CA LEU A 21 -3.50 2.68 -15.53
C LEU A 21 -4.02 3.61 -16.63
N GLU A 22 -3.88 3.21 -17.89
CA GLU A 22 -4.39 3.97 -19.03
C GLU A 22 -5.91 4.08 -18.99
N GLN A 23 -6.62 2.97 -18.75
CA GLN A 23 -8.08 2.99 -18.62
C GLN A 23 -8.54 3.84 -17.43
N ALA A 24 -7.86 3.73 -16.29
CA ALA A 24 -8.16 4.57 -15.12
C ALA A 24 -8.00 6.06 -15.46
N ALA A 25 -6.92 6.42 -16.16
CA ALA A 25 -6.69 7.80 -16.60
C ALA A 25 -7.76 8.29 -17.59
N LEU A 26 -8.11 7.49 -18.60
CA LEU A 26 -9.14 7.82 -19.60
C LEU A 26 -10.51 8.08 -18.97
N HIS A 27 -10.86 7.35 -17.92
CA HIS A 27 -12.14 7.49 -17.22
C HIS A 27 -12.09 8.42 -16.00
N GLY A 28 -10.93 9.04 -15.72
CA GLY A 28 -10.75 9.86 -14.52
C GLY A 28 -10.87 9.08 -13.21
N ALA A 29 -10.77 7.75 -13.24
CA ALA A 29 -10.91 6.87 -12.09
C ALA A 29 -9.61 6.78 -11.28
N GLY A 30 -9.75 6.48 -9.99
CA GLY A 30 -8.65 6.07 -9.12
C GLY A 30 -8.54 4.55 -9.03
N SER A 31 -7.39 4.04 -8.58
CA SER A 31 -7.20 2.64 -8.25
C SER A 31 -6.57 2.49 -6.87
N ILE A 32 -6.81 1.34 -6.24
CA ILE A 32 -6.21 0.97 -4.96
C ILE A 32 -5.34 -0.25 -5.21
N GLU A 33 -4.06 -0.14 -4.88
CA GLU A 33 -3.12 -1.26 -4.84
C GLU A 33 -2.98 -1.74 -3.39
N ASP A 34 -3.54 -2.91 -3.09
CA ASP A 34 -3.37 -3.58 -1.80
C ASP A 34 -2.19 -4.56 -1.88
N ASP A 35 -1.04 -4.16 -1.36
CA ASP A 35 0.24 -4.87 -1.40
C ASP A 35 0.63 -5.46 -0.04
N TYR A 36 -0.19 -6.41 0.41
CA TYR A 36 -0.11 -7.01 1.75
C TYR A 36 1.10 -7.95 2.00
N ASP A 37 1.83 -8.36 0.97
CA ASP A 37 2.90 -9.38 1.03
C ASP A 37 4.20 -8.93 0.33
N ASN A 38 4.41 -7.64 0.12
CA ASN A 38 5.58 -7.11 -0.60
C ASN A 38 6.91 -7.46 0.10
N GLU A 39 6.97 -7.27 1.41
CA GLU A 39 8.22 -7.34 2.20
C GLU A 39 8.71 -8.77 2.49
N ILE A 40 7.90 -9.80 2.19
CA ILE A 40 8.26 -11.22 2.40
C ILE A 40 8.99 -11.81 1.18
N ARG A 41 9.19 -11.03 0.10
CA ARG A 41 9.69 -11.55 -1.17
C ARG A 41 11.20 -11.41 -1.32
N TYR A 42 11.87 -12.55 -1.44
CA TYR A 42 13.23 -12.67 -2.00
C TYR A 42 13.15 -12.90 -3.52
N HIS A 43 12.84 -11.88 -4.31
CA HIS A 43 12.92 -11.97 -5.77
C HIS A 43 13.87 -10.90 -6.35
N PRO A 44 14.91 -11.31 -7.11
CA PRO A 44 15.94 -10.39 -7.63
C PRO A 44 15.44 -9.44 -8.74
N HIS A 45 14.19 -9.61 -9.20
CA HIS A 45 13.57 -8.82 -10.25
C HIS A 45 12.16 -8.40 -9.82
N THR A 46 12.08 -7.43 -8.92
CA THR A 46 10.80 -6.84 -8.53
C THR A 46 10.23 -6.06 -9.71
N LEU A 47 9.19 -6.61 -10.34
CA LEU A 47 8.28 -5.80 -11.17
C LEU A 47 7.76 -4.68 -10.27
N GLY A 48 8.11 -3.42 -10.55
CA GLY A 48 7.73 -2.28 -9.71
C GLY A 48 6.23 -2.25 -9.42
N SER A 49 5.83 -1.71 -8.26
CA SER A 49 4.42 -1.62 -7.88
C SER A 49 3.58 -0.87 -8.93
N LEU A 50 2.26 -1.11 -8.96
CA LEU A 50 1.35 -0.33 -9.81
C LEU A 50 1.45 1.17 -9.48
N PHE A 51 1.62 1.50 -8.20
CA PHE A 51 1.90 2.84 -7.69
C PHE A 51 3.18 3.43 -8.30
N GLY A 52 4.30 2.70 -8.24
CA GLY A 52 5.58 3.16 -8.80
C GLY A 52 5.57 3.32 -10.33
N GLN A 53 4.64 2.67 -11.02
CA GLN A 53 4.45 2.79 -12.47
C GLN A 53 3.46 3.90 -12.85
N SER A 54 2.68 4.42 -11.90
CA SER A 54 1.67 5.41 -12.19
C SER A 54 2.29 6.79 -12.39
N ARG A 55 2.14 7.33 -13.60
CA ARG A 55 2.51 8.72 -13.93
C ARG A 55 1.52 9.75 -13.38
N THR A 56 0.35 9.29 -12.95
CA THR A 56 -0.71 10.13 -12.40
C THR A 56 -0.88 9.80 -10.92
N GLN A 57 -1.11 10.79 -10.06
CA GLN A 57 -1.36 10.55 -8.63
C GLN A 57 -2.77 9.97 -8.41
N ARG A 58 -3.06 8.81 -9.00
CA ARG A 58 -4.38 8.16 -9.02
C ARG A 58 -4.38 6.75 -8.43
N VAL A 59 -3.20 6.21 -8.11
CA VAL A 59 -3.08 4.94 -7.40
C VAL A 59 -2.90 5.26 -5.92
N LEU A 60 -3.79 4.74 -5.08
CA LEU A 60 -3.61 4.71 -3.63
C LEU A 60 -2.93 3.40 -3.29
N TYR A 61 -1.82 3.44 -2.56
CA TYR A 61 -1.04 2.25 -2.22
C TYR A 61 -1.23 1.89 -0.75
N LEU A 62 -1.74 0.69 -0.50
CA LEU A 62 -2.00 0.14 0.82
C LEU A 62 -0.97 -0.95 1.13
N GLY A 63 -0.28 -0.80 2.26
CA GLY A 63 0.67 -1.79 2.77
C GLY A 63 0.39 -2.13 4.24
N THR A 64 1.01 -3.21 4.74
CA THR A 64 0.90 -3.60 6.14
C THR A 64 2.19 -4.15 6.73
N PHE A 65 2.48 -3.78 7.97
CA PHE A 65 3.57 -4.34 8.77
C PHE A 65 3.19 -5.66 9.45
N SER A 66 1.90 -6.01 9.47
CA SER A 66 1.38 -7.17 10.22
C SER A 66 1.90 -8.52 9.71
N LYS A 67 2.40 -8.57 8.48
CA LYS A 67 2.94 -9.78 7.86
C LYS A 67 4.45 -9.92 8.00
N VAL A 68 5.14 -8.83 8.31
CA VAL A 68 6.61 -8.75 8.38
C VAL A 68 7.10 -8.88 9.81
N MET A 69 6.35 -8.31 10.75
CA MET A 69 6.66 -8.31 12.17
C MET A 69 5.92 -9.46 12.89
N PHE A 70 4.62 -9.28 13.16
CA PHE A 70 3.75 -10.32 13.70
C PHE A 70 2.27 -9.98 13.43
N PRO A 71 1.37 -10.97 13.26
CA PRO A 71 -0.03 -10.74 12.87
C PRO A 71 -0.85 -9.87 13.83
N GLY A 72 -0.47 -9.84 15.11
CA GLY A 72 -1.15 -9.08 16.15
C GLY A 72 -0.93 -7.56 16.09
N LEU A 73 0.09 -7.08 15.36
CA LEU A 73 0.45 -5.66 15.31
C LEU A 73 -0.68 -4.80 14.73
N ARG A 74 -1.40 -5.33 13.72
CA ARG A 74 -2.54 -4.68 13.06
C ARG A 74 -2.25 -3.21 12.68
N LEU A 75 -1.02 -2.95 12.22
CA LEU A 75 -0.60 -1.67 11.65
C LEU A 75 -0.53 -1.80 10.13
N ALA A 76 -1.10 -0.80 9.47
CA ALA A 76 -1.12 -0.65 8.03
C ALA A 76 -0.90 0.83 7.69
N TYR A 77 -0.49 1.10 6.47
CA TYR A 77 -0.27 2.45 5.96
C TYR A 77 -0.90 2.58 4.58
N LEU A 78 -1.36 3.80 4.28
CA LEU A 78 -1.94 4.17 3.00
C LEU A 78 -1.19 5.36 2.45
N VAL A 79 -0.57 5.20 1.28
CA VAL A 79 0.05 6.29 0.52
C VAL A 79 -1.02 6.87 -0.40
N VAL A 80 -1.30 8.15 -0.22
CA VAL A 80 -2.32 8.89 -0.97
C VAL A 80 -1.72 10.14 -1.62
N PRO A 81 -2.36 10.69 -2.66
CA PRO A 81 -2.02 12.00 -3.19
C PRO A 81 -2.10 13.08 -2.10
N GLU A 82 -1.20 14.06 -2.17
CA GLU A 82 -1.07 15.12 -1.14
C GLU A 82 -2.39 15.86 -0.88
N HIS A 83 -3.13 16.19 -1.94
CA HIS A 83 -4.43 16.87 -1.83
C HIS A 83 -5.53 16.03 -1.15
N LEU A 84 -5.32 14.73 -0.94
CA LEU A 84 -6.24 13.84 -0.21
C LEU A 84 -5.75 13.54 1.22
N ALA A 85 -4.49 13.84 1.55
CA ALA A 85 -3.86 13.43 2.81
C ALA A 85 -4.64 13.94 4.03
N GLU A 86 -5.06 15.20 4.02
CA GLU A 86 -5.84 15.79 5.11
C GLU A 86 -7.19 15.09 5.31
N ALA A 87 -7.93 14.87 4.23
CA ALA A 87 -9.24 14.22 4.27
C ALA A 87 -9.14 12.79 4.82
N PHE A 88 -8.13 12.02 4.40
CA PHE A 88 -7.87 10.67 4.93
C PHE A 88 -7.45 10.70 6.40
N SER A 89 -6.63 11.67 6.81
CA SER A 89 -6.20 11.83 8.19
C SER A 89 -7.38 12.08 9.13
N ILE A 90 -8.27 13.03 8.76
CA ILE A 90 -9.49 13.33 9.50
C ILE A 90 -10.39 12.09 9.59
N GLY A 91 -10.64 11.43 8.45
CA GLY A 91 -11.47 10.22 8.43
C GLY A 91 -10.92 9.10 9.30
N ASN A 92 -9.59 8.90 9.29
CA ASN A 92 -8.93 7.90 10.13
C ASN A 92 -9.06 8.23 11.64
N ALA A 93 -8.89 9.51 12.01
CA ALA A 93 -9.02 9.95 13.40
C ALA A 93 -10.44 9.77 13.94
N GLU A 94 -11.46 10.05 13.13
CA GLU A 94 -12.86 9.86 13.52
C GLU A 94 -13.23 8.37 13.70
N LEU A 95 -12.67 7.49 12.87
CA LEU A 95 -12.94 6.05 12.93
C LEU A 95 -12.21 5.34 14.07
N TYR A 96 -10.98 5.75 14.40
CA TYR A 96 -10.07 5.02 15.28
C TYR A 96 -9.59 5.86 16.49
N ARG A 97 -10.51 6.66 17.05
CA ARG A 97 -10.31 7.63 18.16
C ARG A 97 -9.34 7.23 19.28
N GLU A 98 -9.16 5.94 19.55
CA GLU A 98 -8.32 5.42 20.64
C GLU A 98 -6.81 5.36 20.32
N GLY A 99 -6.38 5.63 19.07
CA GLY A 99 -4.96 5.86 18.74
C GLY A 99 -3.99 4.72 19.10
N ARG A 100 -3.39 4.06 18.08
CA ARG A 100 -2.34 3.03 18.27
C ARG A 100 -0.95 3.63 18.55
N MET A 101 -0.86 4.60 19.46
CA MET A 101 0.34 5.43 19.63
C MET A 101 1.54 4.62 20.16
N ILE A 102 1.30 3.66 21.05
CA ILE A 102 2.37 2.81 21.60
C ILE A 102 2.94 1.91 20.49
N GLU A 103 2.07 1.28 19.70
CA GLU A 103 2.49 0.42 18.59
C GLU A 103 3.17 1.23 17.48
N GLN A 104 2.69 2.44 17.19
CA GLN A 104 3.33 3.35 16.23
C GLN A 104 4.71 3.80 16.71
N ALA A 105 4.86 4.16 17.99
CA ALA A 105 6.15 4.55 18.56
C ALA A 105 7.14 3.38 18.56
N ALA A 106 6.71 2.19 18.97
CA ALA A 106 7.55 0.99 18.92
C ALA A 106 7.96 0.62 17.49
N LEU A 107 7.05 0.76 16.52
CA LEU A 107 7.37 0.56 15.11
C LEU A 107 8.36 1.61 14.59
N ALA A 108 8.18 2.88 14.96
CA ALA A 108 9.09 3.96 14.58
C ALA A 108 10.50 3.69 15.12
N GLU A 109 10.62 3.35 16.42
CA GLU A 109 11.90 2.97 17.04
C GLU A 109 12.51 1.75 16.36
N PHE A 110 11.70 0.75 15.99
CA PHE A 110 12.18 -0.42 15.27
C PHE A 110 12.74 -0.08 13.88
N ILE A 111 12.06 0.79 13.12
CA ILE A 111 12.51 1.25 11.79
C ILE A 111 13.77 2.12 11.92
N GLU A 112 13.80 3.06 12.86
CA GLU A 112 14.97 3.92 13.13
C GLU A 112 16.17 3.11 13.65
N GLY A 113 15.90 2.05 14.41
CA GLY A 113 16.87 1.07 14.90
C GLY A 113 17.51 0.23 13.79
N GLY A 114 16.97 0.30 12.56
CA GLY A 114 17.73 0.05 11.36
C GLY A 114 17.15 -0.97 10.39
N ILE A 115 16.35 -1.93 10.85
CA ILE A 115 16.27 -3.25 10.16
C ILE A 115 17.67 -3.90 10.04
#